data_AF-Q4T489-F1
#
_entry.id   AF-Q4T489-F1
#
_cell.length_a   1.000
_cell.length_b   1.000
_cell.length_c   1.000
_cell.angle_alpha   90.00
_cell.angle_beta   90.00
_cell.angle_gamma   90.00
#
_symmetry.space_group_name_H-M   'P 1'
#
loop_
_entity.id
_entity.type
_entity.pdbx_description
1 polymer ?
#
loop_
_entity_poly.entity_id
_entity_poly.type
_entity_poly.pdbx_seq_one_letter_code
_entity_poly.pdbx_strand_id
1 'polypeptide(L)'
;QEREQKAEEERIRMENILSGNPLINLAGQPQQQTQPQTAFKVKRRWDHDVLFKNCAKGVDEARKEKRFVNDTLRSEFHKKFMEKYVK
;
A
#
# COMPACT_ATOMS: atom_id res chain seq x y z
N GLN A 1 -46.59 -16.46 21.36
CA GLN A 1 -46.39 -17.32 20.18
C GLN A 1 -45.98 -16.55 18.93
N GLU A 2 -46.79 -15.69 18.30
CA GLU A 2 -46.37 -14.97 17.07
C GLU A 2 -45.22 -13.96 17.30
N ARG A 3 -45.22 -13.25 18.44
CA ARG A 3 -44.12 -12.36 18.83
C ARG A 3 -42.82 -13.08 19.21
N GLU A 4 -42.93 -14.31 19.71
CA GLU A 4 -41.75 -15.12 20.06
C GLU A 4 -41.11 -15.72 18.81
N GLN A 5 -41.91 -16.18 17.85
CA GLN A 5 -41.39 -16.70 16.58
C GLN A 5 -40.64 -15.62 15.81
N LYS A 6 -41.16 -14.39 15.79
CA LYS A 6 -40.47 -13.25 15.16
C LYS A 6 -39.15 -12.91 15.84
N ALA A 7 -39.08 -13.03 17.17
CA ALA A 7 -37.84 -12.81 17.90
C ALA A 7 -36.81 -13.92 17.60
N GLU A 8 -37.23 -15.18 17.51
CA GLU A 8 -36.35 -16.30 17.16
C GLU A 8 -35.82 -16.16 15.72
N GLU A 9 -36.67 -15.80 14.77
CA GLU A 9 -36.27 -15.56 13.38
C GLU A 9 -35.31 -14.38 13.23
N GLU A 10 -35.51 -13.30 14.00
CA GLU A 10 -34.57 -12.17 14.02
C GLU A 10 -33.22 -12.56 14.63
N ARG A 11 -33.20 -13.45 15.63
CA ARG A 11 -31.96 -13.99 16.22
C ARG A 11 -31.20 -14.87 15.24
N ILE A 12 -31.89 -15.79 14.57
CA ILE A 12 -31.29 -16.67 13.55
C ILE A 12 -30.78 -15.84 12.37
N ARG A 13 -31.52 -14.81 11.96
CA ARG A 13 -31.10 -13.89 10.89
C ARG A 13 -29.84 -13.12 11.29
N MET A 14 -29.76 -12.66 12.53
CA MET A 14 -28.59 -11.95 13.04
C MET A 14 -27.37 -12.86 13.13
N GLU A 15 -27.54 -14.11 13.56
CA GLU A 15 -26.48 -15.13 13.62
C GLU A 15 -25.95 -15.52 12.22
N ASN A 16 -26.84 -15.62 11.23
CA ASN A 16 -26.44 -15.89 9.83
C ASN A 16 -25.71 -14.71 9.18
N ILE A 17 -26.10 -13.46 9.47
CA ILE A 17 -25.39 -12.26 8.99
C ILE A 17 -23.99 -12.19 9.63
N LEU A 18 -23.87 -12.59 10.90
CA LEU A 18 -22.62 -12.55 11.64
C LEU A 18 -21.64 -13.67 11.20
N SER A 19 -22.15 -14.85 10.84
CA SER A 19 -21.35 -16.00 10.38
C SER A 19 -21.03 -15.98 8.89
N GLY A 20 -21.80 -15.26 8.08
CA GLY A 20 -21.62 -15.18 6.62
C GLY A 20 -20.49 -14.25 6.15
N ASN A 21 -19.90 -13.42 7.02
CA ASN A 21 -18.89 -12.45 6.63
C ASN A 21 -17.50 -12.78 7.20
N PRO A 22 -16.58 -13.32 6.37
CA PRO A 22 -15.23 -13.69 6.81
C PRO A 22 -14.35 -12.50 7.23
N LEU A 23 -14.79 -11.24 7.02
CA LEU A 23 -14.07 -10.03 7.44
C LEU A 23 -14.38 -9.58 8.88
N ILE A 24 -15.53 -9.97 9.45
CA ILE A 24 -15.92 -9.59 10.83
C ILE A 24 -14.92 -10.15 11.86
N ASN A 25 -14.39 -11.34 11.62
CA ASN A 25 -13.42 -11.98 12.51
C ASN A 25 -12.02 -11.34 12.48
N LEU A 26 -11.73 -10.47 11.51
CA LEU A 26 -10.42 -9.83 11.35
C LEU A 26 -10.40 -8.38 11.86
N ALA A 27 -11.54 -7.70 11.88
CA ALA A 27 -11.64 -6.26 12.17
C ALA A 27 -12.15 -5.91 13.58
N GLY A 28 -12.64 -6.88 14.36
CA GLY A 28 -13.55 -6.61 15.49
C GLY A 28 -13.15 -7.06 16.91
N GLN A 29 -11.93 -7.50 17.19
CA GLN A 29 -11.55 -7.93 18.56
C GLN A 29 -10.35 -7.15 19.12
N PRO A 30 -10.54 -6.30 20.14
CA PRO A 30 -9.48 -5.99 21.08
C PRO A 30 -9.34 -7.19 22.03
N GLN A 31 -8.19 -7.87 21.96
CA GLN A 31 -7.56 -8.49 23.12
C GLN A 31 -8.45 -9.44 23.95
N GLN A 32 -8.72 -10.64 23.44
CA GLN A 32 -8.86 -11.79 24.34
C GLN A 32 -8.24 -13.05 23.72
N GLN A 33 -7.37 -13.63 24.53
CA GLN A 33 -6.51 -14.76 24.26
C GLN A 33 -7.33 -15.97 23.83
N THR A 34 -6.84 -16.70 22.81
CA THR A 34 -7.00 -18.16 22.55
C THR A 34 -7.36 -18.57 21.11
N GLN A 35 -6.90 -17.87 20.08
CA GLN A 35 -6.59 -18.51 18.79
C GLN A 35 -5.39 -17.81 18.16
N PRO A 36 -4.44 -18.54 17.51
CA PRO A 36 -3.42 -17.90 16.70
C PRO A 36 -4.14 -17.27 15.50
N GLN A 37 -4.47 -15.99 15.65
CA GLN A 37 -4.72 -15.07 14.57
C GLN A 37 -3.66 -15.34 13.51
N THR A 38 -4.01 -16.04 12.43
CA THR A 38 -3.18 -16.05 11.23
C THR A 38 -3.32 -14.66 10.64
N ALA A 39 -2.65 -13.71 11.29
CA ALA A 39 -2.38 -12.39 10.78
C ALA A 39 -1.93 -12.61 9.34
N PHE A 40 -2.54 -11.88 8.41
CA PHE A 40 -2.15 -11.86 7.00
C PHE A 40 -0.76 -11.23 6.89
N LYS A 41 0.24 -11.91 7.45
CA LYS A 41 1.64 -11.53 7.50
C LYS A 41 2.19 -12.01 6.19
N VAL A 42 2.28 -11.09 5.22
CA VAL A 42 2.88 -11.36 3.92
C VAL A 42 4.27 -11.94 4.16
N LYS A 43 4.41 -13.26 3.93
CA LYS A 43 5.54 -14.06 4.41
C LYS A 43 6.86 -13.69 3.75
N ARG A 44 6.79 -13.23 2.49
CA ARG A 44 7.89 -12.62 1.74
C ARG A 44 7.31 -11.97 0.49
N ARG A 45 7.73 -10.76 0.18
CA ARG A 45 7.38 -10.08 -1.08
C ARG A 45 8.48 -10.35 -2.10
N TRP A 46 8.12 -10.50 -3.38
CA TRP A 46 9.06 -10.78 -4.47
C TRP A 46 10.17 -9.72 -4.59
N ASP A 47 9.87 -8.49 -4.18
CA ASP A 47 10.82 -7.40 -4.19
C ASP A 47 11.85 -7.53 -3.05
N HIS A 48 11.60 -8.26 -1.97
CA HIS A 48 12.41 -8.21 -0.75
C HIS A 48 13.88 -8.65 -0.91
N ASP A 49 14.22 -9.46 -1.93
CA ASP A 49 15.60 -9.94 -2.17
C ASP A 49 16.40 -9.08 -3.16
N VAL A 50 15.87 -7.95 -3.61
CA VAL A 50 16.58 -7.08 -4.55
C VAL A 50 17.68 -6.29 -3.83
N LEU A 51 18.91 -6.37 -4.35
CA LEU A 51 20.12 -5.73 -3.80
C LEU A 51 20.05 -4.19 -3.73
N PHE A 52 19.30 -3.57 -4.64
CA PHE A 52 19.15 -2.12 -4.73
C PHE A 52 17.72 -1.70 -4.44
N LYS A 53 17.55 -0.82 -3.46
CA LYS A 53 16.25 -0.31 -3.01
C LYS A 53 16.22 1.21 -3.13
N ASN A 54 15.20 1.74 -3.80
CA ASN A 54 14.87 3.17 -3.78
C ASN A 54 16.03 4.12 -4.14
N CYS A 55 16.93 3.74 -5.06
CA CYS A 55 18.11 4.53 -5.43
C CYS A 55 17.78 5.92 -6.00
N ALA A 56 16.58 6.10 -6.56
CA ALA A 56 16.12 7.36 -7.12
C ALA A 56 15.27 8.20 -6.14
N LYS A 57 15.15 7.80 -4.86
CA LYS A 57 14.33 8.55 -3.90
C LYS A 57 14.91 9.95 -3.70
N GLY A 58 14.14 10.98 -4.09
CA GLY A 58 14.53 12.38 -3.96
C GLY A 58 15.33 12.96 -5.13
N VAL A 59 15.58 12.20 -6.20
CA VAL A 59 16.32 12.69 -7.38
C VAL A 59 15.57 13.80 -8.12
N ASP A 60 14.24 13.78 -8.11
CA ASP A 60 13.41 14.79 -8.79
C ASP A 60 13.58 16.19 -8.21
N GLU A 61 13.77 16.32 -6.90
CA GLU A 61 13.96 17.63 -6.26
C GLU A 61 15.29 18.27 -6.70
N ALA A 62 16.36 17.46 -6.80
CA ALA A 62 17.66 17.93 -7.26
C ALA A 62 17.69 18.35 -8.74
N ARG A 63 16.81 17.78 -9.58
CA ARG A 63 16.73 18.10 -11.02
C ARG A 63 15.81 19.30 -11.34
N LYS A 64 14.93 19.68 -10.41
CA LYS A 64 13.95 20.77 -10.61
C LYS A 64 14.54 22.17 -10.39
N GLU A 65 15.68 22.30 -9.71
CA GLU A 65 16.31 23.59 -9.51
C GLU A 65 16.74 24.20 -10.86
N LYS A 66 16.00 25.23 -11.29
CA LYS A 66 16.29 25.98 -12.52
C LYS A 66 17.50 26.89 -12.29
N ARG A 67 18.69 26.30 -12.30
CA ARG A 67 19.95 27.04 -12.21
C ARG A 67 20.29 27.64 -13.57
N PHE A 68 20.37 28.96 -13.64
CA PHE A 68 20.98 29.64 -14.78
C PHE A 68 22.51 29.58 -14.66
N VAL A 69 23.17 29.22 -15.75
CA VAL A 69 24.63 29.19 -15.84
C VAL A 69 25.05 30.10 -16.99
N ASN A 70 25.87 31.11 -16.69
CA ASN A 70 26.45 32.01 -17.69
C ASN A 70 27.69 31.37 -18.36
N ASP A 71 27.49 30.23 -19.01
CA ASP A 71 28.50 29.46 -19.73
C ASP A 71 27.78 28.60 -20.80
N THR A 72 28.19 28.72 -22.06
CA THR A 72 27.55 28.05 -23.20
C THR A 72 27.82 26.55 -23.26
N LEU A 73 28.91 26.05 -22.67
CA LEU A 73 29.27 24.63 -22.69
C LEU A 73 28.75 23.89 -21.47
N ARG A 74 28.64 24.57 -20.32
CA ARG A 74 28.19 23.96 -19.05
C ARG A 74 26.70 24.13 -18.78
N SER A 75 25.99 24.89 -19.60
CA SER A 75 24.54 25.00 -19.55
C SER A 75 23.84 23.65 -19.71
N GLU A 76 22.73 23.47 -19.00
CA GLU A 76 21.85 22.29 -19.15
C GLU A 76 21.37 22.11 -20.60
N PHE A 77 21.25 23.19 -21.35
CA PHE A 77 20.94 23.13 -22.79
C PHE A 77 22.03 22.40 -23.56
N HIS A 78 23.30 22.78 -23.37
CA HIS A 78 24.41 22.20 -24.11
C HIS A 78 24.66 20.74 -23.72
N LYS A 79 24.54 20.40 -22.43
CA LYS A 79 24.60 19.00 -21.96
C LYS A 79 23.55 18.13 -22.66
N LYS A 80 22.28 18.59 -22.69
CA LYS A 80 21.18 17.88 -23.37
C LYS A 80 21.36 17.82 -24.89
N PHE A 81 21.91 18.86 -25.49
CA PHE A 81 22.22 18.88 -26.91
C PHE A 81 23.27 17.81 -27.25
N MET A 82 24.36 17.74 -26.49
CA MET A 82 25.40 16.75 -26.69
C MET A 82 24.89 15.33 -26.45
N GLU A 83 24.16 15.06 -25.37
CA GLU A 83 23.54 13.75 -25.11
C GLU A 83 22.58 13.30 -26.24
N LYS A 84 21.88 14.26 -26.88
CA LYS A 84 20.92 13.95 -27.94
C LYS A 84 21.58 13.69 -29.29
N TYR A 85 22.62 14.45 -29.64
CA TYR A 85 23.19 14.47 -30.99
C TYR A 85 24.55 13.79 -31.09
N VAL A 86 25.20 13.50 -29.97
CA VAL A 86 26.48 12.77 -29.90
C VAL A 86 26.27 11.55 -29.01
N LYS A 87 26.45 10.36 -29.60
CA LYS A 87 26.21 9.07 -28.93
C LYS A 87 27.53 8.35 -28.66
#